data_AF-A0A814C5D8-F1
#
_entry.id   AF-A0A814C5D8-F1
#
_cell.length_a   1.000
_cell.length_b   1.000
_cell.length_c   1.000
_cell.angle_alpha   90.00
_cell.angle_beta   90.00
_cell.angle_gamma   90.00
#
_symmetry.space_group_name_H-M   'P 1'
#
loop_
_entity.id
_entity.type
_entity.pdbx_description
1 polymer ?
#
loop_
_entity_poly.entity_id
_entity_poly.type
_entity_poly.pdbx_seq_one_letter_code
_entity_poly.pdbx_strand_id
1 'polypeptide(L)'
;MLARLFRIQNRTAIYDRAHKITASFLIGLTGVAFLAVCHQLYKAKTEYLPEIRRRGKERLEKTLAIRQTEAEIAEQEQNKNTKQHEDVEENGPSASNEDVEFDYPDVKYEYLDNTADIQIHAWGDSLEESFEQAVMGMFAYMTDIDRIENRDMKQIDIRAEGDLQNLLYKFLSEWLEVYGTEDYFVARKVEINLFDRKELRIIARGYGETFDLSRHAQGTEVKAITYSNMQIHEEAPTHDVYVIVDI
;
A
#
# COMPACT_ATOMS: atom_id res chain seq x y z
N MET A 1 -10.19 -22.50 -1.92
CA MET A 1 -11.35 -21.82 -1.28
C MET A 1 -11.50 -22.15 0.21
N LEU A 2 -11.33 -23.40 0.65
CA LEU A 2 -11.48 -23.81 2.06
C LEU A 2 -10.33 -23.39 3.00
N ALA A 3 -9.09 -23.27 2.50
CA ALA A 3 -7.95 -22.83 3.32
C ALA A 3 -8.00 -21.35 3.76
N ARG A 4 -8.77 -20.50 3.05
CA ARG A 4 -8.97 -19.08 3.41
C ARG A 4 -10.07 -18.87 4.46
N LEU A 5 -11.07 -19.74 4.54
CA LEU A 5 -12.10 -19.69 5.59
C LEU A 5 -11.54 -20.03 6.98
N PHE A 6 -10.52 -20.89 7.06
CA PHE A 6 -9.86 -21.26 8.31
C PHE A 6 -9.02 -20.11 8.92
N ARG A 7 -8.47 -19.20 8.09
CA ARG A 7 -7.70 -18.03 8.57
C ARG A 7 -8.59 -16.90 9.10
N ILE A 8 -9.85 -16.79 8.66
CA ILE A 8 -10.78 -15.77 9.14
C ILE A 8 -11.24 -16.09 10.58
N GLN A 9 -11.47 -17.36 10.91
CA GLN A 9 -11.79 -17.77 12.29
C GLN A 9 -10.62 -17.53 13.27
N ASN A 10 -9.36 -17.56 12.80
CA ASN A 10 -8.19 -17.26 13.63
C ASN A 10 -8.00 -15.76 13.90
N ARG A 11 -8.47 -14.85 13.03
CA ARG A 11 -8.37 -13.39 13.26
C ARG A 11 -9.32 -12.89 14.35
N THR A 12 -10.49 -13.49 14.51
CA THR A 12 -11.36 -13.22 15.67
C THR A 12 -10.72 -13.63 16.99
N ALA A 13 -9.90 -14.69 17.00
CA ALA A 13 -9.26 -15.20 18.22
C ALA A 13 -8.08 -14.33 18.71
N ILE A 14 -7.38 -13.63 17.80
CA ILE A 14 -6.25 -12.74 18.16
C ILE A 14 -6.77 -11.45 18.82
N TYR A 15 -7.85 -10.86 18.29
CA TYR A 15 -8.50 -9.71 18.92
C TYR A 15 -9.17 -10.05 20.25
N ASP A 16 -9.76 -11.24 20.37
CA ASP A 16 -10.37 -11.70 21.63
C ASP A 16 -9.31 -12.01 22.72
N ARG A 17 -8.07 -12.35 22.31
CA ARG A 17 -6.90 -12.42 23.21
C ARG A 17 -6.40 -11.03 23.62
N ALA A 18 -6.32 -10.06 22.70
CA ALA A 18 -5.95 -8.68 23.04
C ALA A 18 -6.97 -8.03 24.00
N HIS A 19 -8.26 -8.33 23.84
CA HIS A 19 -9.32 -7.84 24.72
C HIS A 19 -9.28 -8.46 26.13
N LYS A 20 -8.72 -9.67 26.27
CA LYS A 20 -8.45 -10.32 27.57
C LYS A 20 -7.19 -9.76 28.24
N ILE A 21 -6.19 -9.36 27.46
CA ILE A 21 -4.94 -8.75 27.99
C ILE A 21 -5.19 -7.33 28.50
N THR A 22 -6.07 -6.55 27.86
CA THR A 22 -6.43 -5.20 28.34
C THR A 22 -7.29 -5.23 29.60
N ALA A 23 -8.13 -6.25 29.79
CA ALA A 23 -8.93 -6.42 31.01
C ALA A 23 -8.07 -6.66 32.28
N SER A 24 -6.88 -7.24 32.13
CA SER A 24 -5.96 -7.47 33.26
C SER A 24 -5.17 -6.24 33.69
N PHE A 25 -5.13 -5.16 32.89
CA PHE A 25 -4.41 -3.92 33.19
C PHE A 25 -5.25 -2.84 33.89
N LEU A 26 -6.56 -3.05 34.04
CA LEU A 26 -7.49 -2.07 34.65
C LEU A 26 -7.52 -2.09 36.19
N ILE A 27 -6.69 -2.90 36.85
CA ILE A 27 -6.72 -3.11 38.31
C ILE A 27 -6.09 -1.93 39.10
N GLY A 28 -5.48 -0.94 38.43
CA GLY A 28 -4.77 0.18 39.09
C GLY A 28 -5.31 1.60 38.83
N LEU A 29 -6.33 1.77 37.99
CA LEU A 29 -6.83 3.11 37.62
C LEU A 29 -8.05 3.48 38.47
N THR A 30 -7.94 4.51 39.30
CA THR A 30 -9.08 5.11 40.01
C THR A 30 -9.44 6.47 39.41
N GLY A 31 -10.73 6.79 39.37
CA GLY A 31 -11.24 8.11 38.94
C GLY A 31 -11.32 8.33 37.43
N VAL A 32 -11.13 9.58 36.99
CA VAL A 32 -11.41 10.07 35.62
C VAL A 32 -10.62 9.35 34.52
N ALA A 33 -9.42 8.86 34.84
CA ALA A 33 -8.59 8.09 33.91
C ALA A 33 -9.22 6.75 33.50
N PHE A 34 -9.90 6.06 34.43
CA PHE A 34 -10.64 4.83 34.15
C PHE A 34 -11.80 5.08 33.19
N LEU A 35 -12.56 6.17 33.41
CA LEU A 35 -13.67 6.57 32.55
C LEU A 35 -13.20 6.95 31.15
N ALA A 36 -12.06 7.65 31.03
CA ALA A 36 -11.48 8.01 29.74
C ALA A 36 -11.02 6.78 28.95
N VAL A 37 -10.34 5.82 29.60
CA VAL A 37 -9.92 4.56 28.96
C VAL A 37 -11.12 3.71 28.56
N CYS A 38 -12.13 3.59 29.43
CA CYS A 38 -13.37 2.88 29.11
C CYS A 38 -14.12 3.55 27.96
N HIS A 39 -14.17 4.87 27.89
CA HIS A 39 -14.79 5.62 26.79
C HIS A 39 -14.04 5.44 25.46
N GLN A 40 -12.70 5.43 25.50
CA GLN A 40 -11.88 5.16 24.31
C GLN A 40 -12.04 3.72 23.81
N LEU A 41 -12.04 2.73 24.70
CA LEU A 41 -12.30 1.33 24.35
C LEU A 41 -13.73 1.12 23.86
N TYR A 42 -14.69 1.83 24.46
CA TYR A 42 -16.08 1.82 24.00
C TYR A 42 -16.20 2.38 22.58
N LYS A 43 -15.62 3.56 22.31
CA LYS A 43 -15.56 4.15 20.95
C LYS A 43 -14.86 3.22 19.95
N ALA A 44 -13.71 2.64 20.31
CA ALA A 44 -13.04 1.63 19.49
C ALA A 44 -13.96 0.46 19.12
N LYS A 45 -14.74 -0.04 20.07
CA LYS A 45 -15.60 -1.20 19.88
C LYS A 45 -16.91 -0.90 19.15
N THR A 46 -17.55 0.23 19.44
CA THR A 46 -18.88 0.56 18.92
C THR A 46 -18.87 1.41 17.66
N GLU A 47 -17.81 2.17 17.41
CA GLU A 47 -17.75 3.14 16.31
C GLU A 47 -16.69 2.76 15.27
N TYR A 48 -15.43 2.56 15.70
CA TYR A 48 -14.33 2.30 14.76
C TYR A 48 -14.34 0.89 14.15
N LEU A 49 -14.54 -0.14 14.97
CA LEU A 49 -14.54 -1.55 14.51
C LEU A 49 -15.60 -1.87 13.43
N PRO A 50 -16.86 -1.40 13.56
CA PRO A 50 -17.87 -1.58 12.51
C PRO A 50 -17.52 -0.83 11.22
N GLU A 51 -16.99 0.40 11.32
CA GLU A 51 -16.60 1.21 10.17
C GLU A 51 -15.40 0.61 9.42
N ILE A 52 -14.39 0.11 10.13
CA ILE A 52 -13.26 -0.63 9.55
C ILE A 52 -13.75 -1.90 8.83
N ARG A 53 -14.68 -2.65 9.43
CA ARG A 53 -15.28 -3.82 8.77
C ARG A 53 -16.09 -3.45 7.53
N ARG A 54 -16.84 -2.35 7.57
CA ARG A 54 -17.62 -1.84 6.44
C ARG A 54 -16.69 -1.43 5.28
N ARG A 55 -15.66 -0.63 5.57
CA ARG A 55 -14.65 -0.21 4.58
C ARG A 55 -13.88 -1.39 4.01
N GLY A 56 -13.51 -2.37 4.83
CA GLY A 56 -12.87 -3.60 4.37
C GLY A 56 -13.78 -4.44 3.46
N LYS A 57 -15.09 -4.50 3.76
CA LYS A 57 -16.06 -5.18 2.91
C LYS A 57 -16.25 -4.46 1.56
N GLU A 58 -16.36 -3.13 1.57
CA GLU A 58 -16.46 -2.31 0.36
C GLU A 58 -15.21 -2.41 -0.52
N ARG A 59 -14.01 -2.42 0.08
CA ARG A 59 -12.74 -2.67 -0.63
C ARG A 59 -12.72 -4.07 -1.26
N LEU A 60 -13.19 -5.09 -0.54
CA LEU A 60 -13.26 -6.47 -1.06
C LEU A 60 -14.24 -6.60 -2.23
N GLU A 61 -15.42 -5.98 -2.13
CA GLU A 61 -16.42 -5.97 -3.20
C GLU A 61 -15.89 -5.26 -4.45
N LYS A 62 -15.21 -4.11 -4.29
CA LYS A 62 -14.54 -3.42 -5.41
C LYS A 62 -13.45 -4.28 -6.04
N THR A 63 -12.63 -4.94 -5.23
CA THR A 63 -11.54 -5.82 -5.72
C THR A 63 -12.10 -7.03 -6.50
N LEU A 64 -13.20 -7.61 -6.02
CA LEU A 64 -13.88 -8.72 -6.70
C LEU A 64 -14.49 -8.28 -8.03
N ALA A 65 -15.10 -7.09 -8.08
CA ALA A 65 -15.64 -6.53 -9.30
C ALA A 65 -14.55 -6.29 -10.36
N ILE A 66 -13.39 -5.75 -9.96
CA ILE A 66 -12.25 -5.53 -10.87
C ILE A 66 -11.76 -6.85 -11.47
N ARG A 67 -11.59 -7.89 -10.64
CA ARG A 67 -11.15 -9.22 -11.12
C ARG A 67 -12.15 -9.87 -12.07
N GLN A 68 -13.45 -9.62 -11.89
CA GLN A 68 -14.48 -10.09 -12.82
C GLN A 68 -14.34 -9.38 -14.17
N THR A 69 -14.18 -8.05 -14.17
CA THR A 69 -13.95 -7.28 -15.39
C THR A 69 -12.67 -7.69 -16.11
N GLU A 70 -11.58 -7.95 -15.39
CA GLU A 70 -10.32 -8.43 -15.96
C GLU A 70 -10.47 -9.81 -16.62
N ALA A 71 -11.21 -10.72 -15.99
CA ALA A 71 -11.52 -12.03 -16.57
C ALA A 71 -12.37 -11.91 -17.84
N GLU A 72 -13.36 -11.00 -17.86
CA GLU A 72 -14.19 -10.74 -19.04
C GLU A 72 -13.39 -10.12 -20.20
N ILE A 73 -12.44 -9.21 -19.90
CA ILE A 73 -11.55 -8.61 -20.91
C ILE A 73 -10.63 -9.68 -21.50
N ALA A 74 -10.02 -10.51 -20.67
CA ALA A 74 -9.12 -11.59 -21.11
C ALA A 74 -9.85 -12.62 -22.01
N GLU A 75 -11.10 -12.97 -21.68
CA GLU A 75 -11.93 -13.87 -22.49
C GLU A 75 -12.30 -13.24 -23.85
N GLN A 76 -12.53 -11.92 -23.89
CA GLN A 76 -12.80 -11.20 -25.14
C GLN A 76 -11.56 -11.11 -26.04
N GLU A 77 -10.37 -10.98 -25.48
CA GLU A 77 -9.11 -10.97 -26.22
C GLU A 77 -8.77 -12.35 -26.79
N GLN A 78 -8.98 -13.43 -26.02
CA GLN A 78 -8.84 -14.80 -26.53
C GLN A 78 -9.80 -15.08 -27.70
N ASN A 79 -11.06 -14.62 -27.59
CA ASN A 79 -12.06 -14.80 -28.65
C ASN A 79 -11.81 -13.95 -29.90
N LYS A 80 -11.08 -12.83 -29.80
CA LYS A 80 -10.61 -12.05 -30.95
C LYS A 80 -9.43 -12.73 -31.65
N ASN A 81 -8.48 -13.28 -30.90
CA ASN A 81 -7.33 -14.00 -31.47
C ASN A 81 -7.74 -15.32 -32.13
N THR A 82 -8.82 -15.96 -31.67
CA THR A 82 -9.33 -17.22 -32.26
C THR A 82 -10.02 -17.02 -33.63
N LYS A 83 -10.32 -15.78 -34.04
CA LYS A 83 -10.93 -15.47 -35.35
C LYS A 83 -9.93 -15.05 -36.44
N GLN A 84 -8.64 -15.08 -36.17
CA GLN A 84 -7.58 -14.79 -37.16
C GLN A 84 -6.46 -15.83 -37.04
N HIS A 85 -6.73 -17.11 -37.25
CA HIS A 85 -5.75 -18.12 -37.65
C HIS A 85 -6.49 -19.43 -37.97
N GLU A 86 -7.02 -19.53 -39.19
CA GLU A 86 -7.14 -20.83 -39.86
C GLU A 86 -5.83 -21.05 -40.62
N ASP A 87 -5.31 -22.27 -40.52
CA ASP A 87 -4.12 -22.85 -41.16
C ASP A 87 -2.76 -22.63 -40.45
N VAL A 88 -2.34 -23.60 -39.61
CA VAL A 88 -1.30 -24.63 -39.89
C VAL A 88 -1.03 -25.45 -38.63
N GLU A 89 -0.92 -26.77 -38.82
CA GLU A 89 -0.86 -27.86 -37.83
C GLU A 89 0.37 -27.91 -36.89
N GLU A 90 0.07 -28.18 -35.62
CA GLU A 90 0.55 -29.28 -34.76
C GLU A 90 2.07 -29.53 -34.56
N ASN A 91 2.56 -29.12 -33.38
CA ASN A 91 3.40 -29.96 -32.49
C ASN A 91 3.35 -29.39 -31.05
N GLY A 92 2.73 -30.13 -30.12
CA GLY A 92 2.63 -29.76 -28.69
C GLY A 92 3.87 -30.13 -27.85
N PRO A 93 3.77 -30.07 -26.51
CA PRO A 93 4.00 -28.83 -25.78
C PRO A 93 5.19 -28.95 -24.81
N SER A 94 6.01 -27.91 -24.71
CA SER A 94 6.82 -27.65 -23.52
C SER A 94 6.26 -26.41 -22.83
N ALA A 95 5.52 -26.63 -21.76
CA ALA A 95 5.13 -25.57 -20.83
C ALA A 95 6.39 -25.09 -20.10
N SER A 96 7.14 -24.18 -20.71
CA SER A 96 7.96 -23.22 -19.98
C SER A 96 7.01 -22.16 -19.44
N ASN A 97 7.02 -21.98 -18.13
CA ASN A 97 6.42 -20.80 -17.51
C ASN A 97 7.02 -19.57 -18.21
N GLU A 98 6.20 -18.84 -18.96
CA GLU A 98 6.58 -17.53 -19.46
C GLU A 98 6.69 -16.63 -18.22
N ASP A 99 7.92 -16.38 -17.79
CA ASP A 99 8.23 -15.33 -16.83
C ASP A 99 7.69 -14.04 -17.43
N VAL A 100 6.56 -13.54 -16.92
CA VAL A 100 6.05 -12.23 -17.29
C VAL A 100 7.07 -11.22 -16.81
N GLU A 101 7.89 -10.74 -17.73
CA GLU A 101 8.90 -9.72 -17.47
C GLU A 101 8.17 -8.45 -17.03
N PHE A 102 8.16 -8.21 -15.73
CA PHE A 102 7.52 -7.04 -15.16
C PHE A 102 8.46 -5.86 -15.40
N ASP A 103 7.99 -4.84 -16.12
CA ASP A 103 8.73 -3.61 -16.32
C ASP A 103 8.79 -2.84 -14.98
N TYR A 104 9.96 -2.90 -14.35
CA TYR A 104 10.24 -2.22 -13.10
C TYR A 104 10.71 -0.80 -13.41
N PRO A 105 10.15 0.22 -12.74
CA PRO A 105 10.57 1.60 -12.98
C PRO A 105 12.03 1.79 -12.57
N ASP A 106 12.74 2.65 -13.30
CA ASP A 106 14.07 3.10 -12.92
C ASP A 106 14.07 3.68 -11.50
N VAL A 107 15.16 3.50 -10.76
CA VAL A 107 15.32 4.08 -9.42
C VAL A 107 15.59 5.58 -9.57
N LYS A 108 14.61 6.40 -9.18
CA LYS A 108 14.68 7.87 -9.21
C LYS A 108 14.45 8.47 -7.82
N TYR A 109 15.20 7.95 -6.85
CA TYR A 109 15.26 8.49 -5.49
C TYR A 109 16.66 8.32 -4.90
N GLU A 110 16.98 9.17 -3.93
CA GLU A 110 18.18 9.09 -3.11
C GLU A 110 17.87 9.49 -1.66
N TYR A 111 18.82 9.24 -0.77
CA TYR A 111 18.70 9.57 0.64
C TYR A 111 19.74 10.63 1.02
N LEU A 112 19.28 11.68 1.69
CA LEU A 112 20.12 12.76 2.18
C LEU A 112 20.20 12.71 3.71
N ASP A 113 21.40 12.87 4.25
CA ASP A 113 21.64 12.85 5.69
C ASP A 113 20.91 14.02 6.38
N ASN A 114 20.04 13.68 7.33
CA ASN A 114 19.46 14.61 8.29
C ASN A 114 19.86 14.18 9.70
N THR A 115 20.03 15.12 10.64
CA THR A 115 20.75 14.89 11.90
C THR A 115 20.16 13.80 12.82
N ALA A 116 18.91 13.40 12.61
CA ALA A 116 18.23 12.35 13.39
C ALA A 116 17.26 11.45 12.59
N ASP A 117 16.95 11.82 11.35
CA ASP A 117 15.95 11.18 10.49
C ASP A 117 16.58 10.94 9.11
N ILE A 118 15.81 10.43 8.15
CA ILE A 118 16.25 10.36 6.75
C ILE A 118 15.40 11.28 5.88
N GLN A 119 16.04 12.03 4.98
CA GLN A 119 15.34 12.77 3.95
C GLN A 119 15.36 11.96 2.65
N ILE A 120 14.18 11.62 2.15
CA ILE A 120 13.98 11.02 0.84
C ILE A 120 13.90 12.15 -0.16
N HIS A 121 14.78 12.14 -1.15
CA HIS A 121 14.69 12.96 -2.35
C HIS A 121 14.26 12.05 -3.50
N ALA A 122 13.16 12.38 -4.18
CA ALA A 122 12.65 11.63 -5.32
C ALA A 122 12.32 12.56 -6.48
N TRP A 123 12.43 12.05 -7.70
CA TRP A 123 12.24 12.83 -8.92
C TRP A 123 11.63 12.00 -10.05
N GLY A 124 11.22 12.66 -11.12
CA GLY A 124 10.54 12.02 -12.24
C GLY A 124 10.30 12.95 -13.43
N ASP A 125 9.89 12.33 -14.53
CA ASP A 125 9.49 12.99 -15.77
C ASP A 125 8.14 13.73 -15.58
N SER A 126 7.43 13.41 -14.50
CA SER A 126 6.23 14.09 -14.00
C SER A 126 6.21 14.18 -12.46
N LEU A 127 5.33 15.02 -11.92
CA LEU A 127 5.10 15.10 -10.48
C LEU A 127 4.50 13.80 -9.93
N GLU A 128 3.65 13.15 -10.72
CA GLU A 128 3.08 11.83 -10.45
C GLU A 128 4.18 10.80 -10.23
N GLU A 129 5.14 10.71 -11.16
CA GLU A 129 6.27 9.78 -11.04
C GLU A 129 7.13 10.11 -9.81
N SER A 130 7.35 11.40 -9.52
CA SER A 130 8.10 11.81 -8.32
C SER A 130 7.41 11.36 -7.02
N PHE A 131 6.07 11.40 -6.98
CA PHE A 131 5.30 10.88 -5.85
C PHE A 131 5.40 9.36 -5.74
N GLU A 132 5.29 8.63 -6.86
CA GLU A 132 5.48 7.18 -6.92
C GLU A 132 6.88 6.80 -6.40
N GLN A 133 7.92 7.49 -6.87
CA GLN A 133 9.31 7.26 -6.50
C GLN A 133 9.58 7.60 -5.02
N ALA A 134 8.88 8.57 -4.43
CA ALA A 134 8.95 8.81 -3.00
C ALA A 134 8.42 7.62 -2.17
N VAL A 135 7.36 6.94 -2.63
CA VAL A 135 6.89 5.69 -2.00
C VAL A 135 7.91 4.57 -2.18
N MET A 136 8.49 4.47 -3.39
CA MET A 136 9.53 3.48 -3.68
C MET A 136 10.75 3.67 -2.79
N GLY A 137 11.24 4.90 -2.61
CA GLY A 137 12.34 5.23 -1.70
C GLY A 137 12.00 4.91 -0.25
N MET A 138 10.76 5.18 0.19
CA MET A 138 10.32 4.79 1.54
C MET A 138 10.40 3.28 1.75
N PHE A 139 9.85 2.47 0.85
CA PHE A 139 9.88 1.01 0.99
C PHE A 139 11.28 0.41 0.81
N ALA A 140 12.09 0.96 -0.09
CA ALA A 140 13.47 0.53 -0.28
C ALA A 140 14.37 0.84 0.93
N TYR A 141 14.02 1.83 1.75
CA TYR A 141 14.70 2.07 3.03
C TYR A 141 14.33 1.02 4.09
N MET A 142 13.10 0.49 4.02
CA MET A 142 12.56 -0.50 4.95
C MET A 142 12.97 -1.93 4.62
N THR A 143 13.24 -2.25 3.35
CA THR A 143 13.65 -3.60 2.93
C THR A 143 14.34 -3.59 1.56
N ASP A 144 15.03 -4.69 1.25
CA ASP A 144 15.58 -4.98 -0.07
C ASP A 144 14.45 -5.16 -1.10
N ILE A 145 14.11 -4.06 -1.77
CA ILE A 145 12.95 -3.96 -2.67
C ILE A 145 13.07 -4.87 -3.90
N ASP A 146 14.29 -5.24 -4.29
CA ASP A 146 14.54 -6.13 -5.43
C ASP A 146 14.10 -7.58 -5.19
N ARG A 147 13.89 -7.94 -3.91
CA ARG A 147 13.39 -9.27 -3.51
C ARG A 147 11.87 -9.36 -3.43
N ILE A 148 11.19 -8.23 -3.46
CA ILE A 148 9.72 -8.17 -3.44
C ILE A 148 9.21 -8.62 -4.80
N GLU A 149 8.25 -9.52 -4.84
CA GLU A 149 7.62 -9.97 -6.09
C GLU A 149 6.25 -9.32 -6.27
N ASN A 150 5.83 -9.07 -7.52
CA ASN A 150 4.54 -8.46 -7.85
C ASN A 150 3.39 -9.47 -7.84
N ARG A 151 3.14 -10.09 -6.68
CA ARG A 151 2.15 -11.18 -6.53
C ARG A 151 0.76 -10.68 -6.17
N ASP A 152 0.68 -9.53 -5.54
CA ASP A 152 -0.53 -8.89 -5.05
C ASP A 152 -0.58 -7.43 -5.51
N MET A 153 -1.79 -6.86 -5.50
CA MET A 153 -2.03 -5.45 -5.79
C MET A 153 -2.89 -4.83 -4.69
N LYS A 154 -2.51 -3.62 -4.28
CA LYS A 154 -3.29 -2.76 -3.37
C LYS A 154 -3.61 -1.47 -4.07
N GLN A 155 -4.81 -0.94 -3.85
CA GLN A 155 -5.22 0.36 -4.37
C GLN A 155 -5.58 1.30 -3.22
N ILE A 156 -5.10 2.53 -3.31
CA ILE A 156 -5.46 3.62 -2.41
C ILE A 156 -6.25 4.69 -3.18
N ASP A 157 -7.14 5.40 -2.47
CA ASP A 157 -7.93 6.52 -2.98
C ASP A 157 -7.94 7.59 -1.90
N ILE A 158 -7.08 8.58 -2.05
CA ILE A 158 -6.81 9.60 -1.04
C ILE A 158 -7.25 10.97 -1.54
N ARG A 159 -7.76 11.78 -0.60
CA ARG A 159 -8.09 13.20 -0.82
C ARG A 159 -7.44 14.05 0.25
N ALA A 160 -6.83 15.15 -0.17
CA ALA A 160 -6.27 16.16 0.71
C ALA A 160 -7.07 17.46 0.65
N GLU A 161 -6.84 18.31 1.65
CA GLU A 161 -7.34 19.67 1.70
C GLU A 161 -6.14 20.62 1.70
N GLY A 162 -6.32 21.86 1.24
CA GLY A 162 -5.25 22.85 1.27
C GLY A 162 -4.35 22.77 0.04
N ASP A 163 -3.24 22.02 0.14
CA ASP A 163 -2.15 22.09 -0.84
C ASP A 163 -1.58 20.70 -1.24
N LEU A 164 -0.65 20.73 -2.19
CA LEU A 164 0.05 19.54 -2.69
C LEU A 164 0.96 18.89 -1.64
N GLN A 165 1.45 19.65 -0.64
CA GLN A 165 2.27 19.08 0.43
C GLN A 165 1.44 18.16 1.32
N ASN A 166 0.22 18.58 1.69
CA ASN A 166 -0.71 17.72 2.40
C ASN A 166 -1.14 16.50 1.55
N LEU A 167 -1.24 16.67 0.22
CA LEU A 167 -1.49 15.55 -0.69
C LEU A 167 -0.36 14.52 -0.67
N LEU A 168 0.90 14.96 -0.77
CA LEU A 168 2.09 14.10 -0.66
C LEU A 168 2.16 13.41 0.70
N TYR A 169 1.97 14.16 1.78
CA TYR A 169 1.95 13.64 3.14
C TYR A 169 0.92 12.51 3.29
N LYS A 170 -0.33 12.73 2.86
CA LYS A 170 -1.38 11.71 2.93
C LYS A 170 -1.08 10.51 2.03
N PHE A 171 -0.54 10.76 0.84
CA PHE A 171 -0.19 9.71 -0.11
C PHE A 171 0.85 8.74 0.48
N LEU A 172 1.95 9.25 1.00
CA LEU A 172 2.99 8.44 1.66
C LEU A 172 2.47 7.79 2.95
N SER A 173 1.67 8.52 3.74
CA SER A 173 1.12 8.01 5.01
C SER A 173 0.15 6.84 4.78
N GLU A 174 -0.69 6.88 3.75
CA GLU A 174 -1.60 5.76 3.44
C GLU A 174 -0.81 4.53 2.98
N TRP A 175 0.26 4.70 2.19
CA TRP A 175 1.15 3.58 1.83
C TRP A 175 1.87 2.99 3.05
N LEU A 176 2.33 3.84 3.97
CA LEU A 176 2.90 3.41 5.24
C LEU A 176 1.86 2.68 6.11
N GLU A 177 0.60 3.14 6.12
CA GLU A 177 -0.51 2.47 6.81
C GLU A 177 -0.84 1.12 6.17
N VAL A 178 -0.79 1.01 4.84
CA VAL A 178 -0.94 -0.27 4.12
C VAL A 178 0.12 -1.27 4.60
N TYR A 179 1.37 -0.84 4.80
CA TYR A 179 2.37 -1.68 5.44
C TYR A 179 2.04 -1.96 6.92
N GLY A 180 1.77 -0.95 7.73
CA GLY A 180 1.60 -1.11 9.18
C GLY A 180 0.33 -1.88 9.60
N THR A 181 -0.72 -1.89 8.76
CA THR A 181 -2.05 -2.39 9.13
C THR A 181 -2.65 -3.38 8.14
N GLU A 182 -2.28 -3.34 6.86
CA GLU A 182 -2.78 -4.24 5.83
C GLU A 182 -1.75 -5.32 5.43
N ASP A 183 -1.60 -6.31 6.31
CA ASP A 183 -0.80 -7.52 6.06
C ASP A 183 0.69 -7.25 5.79
N TYR A 184 1.27 -6.11 6.20
CA TYR A 184 2.67 -5.78 5.89
C TYR A 184 2.97 -5.75 4.39
N PHE A 185 2.02 -5.26 3.59
CA PHE A 185 2.22 -5.14 2.15
C PHE A 185 3.34 -4.14 1.83
N VAL A 186 4.28 -4.55 0.98
CA VAL A 186 5.36 -3.71 0.44
C VAL A 186 5.20 -3.65 -1.07
N ALA A 187 5.13 -2.44 -1.62
CA ALA A 187 5.07 -2.24 -3.06
C ALA A 187 6.48 -2.27 -3.66
N ARG A 188 6.65 -2.96 -4.79
CA ARG A 188 7.81 -2.87 -5.69
C ARG A 188 7.54 -2.01 -6.93
N LYS A 189 6.29 -1.64 -7.17
CA LYS A 189 5.91 -0.63 -8.13
C LYS A 189 4.68 0.11 -7.63
N VAL A 190 4.65 1.42 -7.78
CA VAL A 190 3.47 2.24 -7.53
C VAL A 190 3.14 2.98 -8.82
N GLU A 191 1.86 3.03 -9.16
CA GLU A 191 1.33 3.71 -10.34
C GLU A 191 0.13 4.57 -9.93
N ILE A 192 0.21 5.87 -10.16
CA ILE A 192 -0.87 6.82 -9.97
C ILE A 192 -1.74 6.82 -11.22
N ASN A 193 -2.95 6.27 -11.10
CA ASN A 193 -3.91 6.20 -12.20
C ASN A 193 -4.76 7.49 -12.33
N LEU A 194 -4.84 8.29 -11.25
CA LEU A 194 -5.51 9.59 -11.25
C LEU A 194 -4.73 10.54 -10.33
N PHE A 195 -4.35 11.70 -10.85
CA PHE A 195 -3.82 12.82 -10.08
C PHE A 195 -4.65 14.07 -10.38
N ASP A 196 -5.70 14.31 -9.58
CA ASP A 196 -6.56 15.48 -9.73
C ASP A 196 -6.08 16.61 -8.82
N ARG A 197 -5.49 17.63 -9.43
CA ARG A 197 -4.92 18.79 -8.75
C ARG A 197 -5.98 19.76 -8.23
N LYS A 198 -7.17 19.78 -8.82
CA LYS A 198 -8.24 20.69 -8.41
C LYS A 198 -8.94 20.16 -7.16
N GLU A 199 -9.20 18.87 -7.15
CA GLU A 199 -9.85 18.17 -6.03
C GLU A 199 -8.84 17.62 -5.01
N LEU A 200 -7.53 17.82 -5.25
CA LEU A 200 -6.42 17.26 -4.48
C LEU A 200 -6.65 15.78 -4.16
N ARG A 201 -6.82 14.97 -5.22
CA ARG A 201 -7.15 13.55 -5.13
C ARG A 201 -6.16 12.71 -5.90
N ILE A 202 -5.71 11.62 -5.28
CA ILE A 202 -4.90 10.59 -5.93
C ILE A 202 -5.61 9.24 -5.83
N ILE A 203 -5.66 8.52 -6.96
CA ILE A 203 -5.93 7.08 -6.98
C ILE A 203 -4.68 6.40 -7.49
N ALA A 204 -4.12 5.48 -6.71
CA ALA A 204 -2.90 4.77 -7.07
C ALA A 204 -2.99 3.29 -6.76
N ARG A 205 -2.25 2.50 -7.53
CA ARG A 205 -2.07 1.06 -7.37
C ARG A 205 -0.63 0.77 -7.02
N GLY A 206 -0.43 -0.14 -6.08
CA GLY A 206 0.86 -0.67 -5.69
C GLY A 206 0.88 -2.16 -5.98
N TYR A 207 1.92 -2.60 -6.66
CA TYR A 207 2.17 -4.00 -7.01
C TYR A 207 3.33 -4.49 -6.17
N GLY A 208 3.18 -5.65 -5.54
CA GLY A 208 4.17 -6.18 -4.61
C GLY A 208 3.63 -7.38 -3.85
N GLU A 209 4.08 -7.56 -2.61
CA GLU A 209 3.63 -8.67 -1.78
C GLU A 209 3.70 -8.35 -0.28
N THR A 210 3.09 -9.23 0.52
CA THR A 210 3.24 -9.22 1.97
C THR A 210 4.69 -9.45 2.37
N PHE A 211 5.21 -8.63 3.27
CA PHE A 211 6.55 -8.76 3.84
C PHE A 211 6.71 -10.11 4.58
N ASP A 212 7.79 -10.82 4.26
CA ASP A 212 8.12 -12.12 4.83
C ASP A 212 9.56 -12.09 5.36
N LEU A 213 9.72 -12.21 6.68
CA LEU A 213 11.02 -12.23 7.38
C LEU A 213 11.99 -13.32 6.90
N SER A 214 11.48 -14.40 6.30
CA SER A 214 12.33 -15.48 5.78
C SER A 214 12.95 -15.16 4.42
N ARG A 215 12.39 -14.19 3.69
CA ARG A 215 12.79 -13.83 2.32
C ARG A 215 13.38 -12.42 2.22
N HIS A 216 12.76 -11.48 2.93
CA HIS A 216 13.04 -10.05 2.81
C HIS A 216 13.94 -9.59 3.96
N ALA A 217 15.01 -8.88 3.63
CA ALA A 217 15.90 -8.31 4.63
C ALA A 217 15.17 -7.21 5.42
N GLN A 218 15.33 -7.19 6.74
CA GLN A 218 14.85 -6.07 7.54
C GLN A 218 15.83 -4.90 7.40
N GLY A 219 15.37 -3.83 6.75
CA GLY A 219 16.03 -2.53 6.79
C GLY A 219 15.62 -1.76 8.04
N THR A 220 15.47 -0.44 7.90
CA THR A 220 15.04 0.43 8.99
C THR A 220 13.54 0.70 8.89
N GLU A 221 12.80 0.50 9.97
CA GLU A 221 11.38 0.80 10.03
C GLU A 221 11.14 2.32 9.91
N VAL A 222 10.20 2.71 9.06
CA VAL A 222 9.69 4.09 9.01
C VAL A 222 8.48 4.18 9.93
N LYS A 223 8.48 5.11 10.87
CA LYS A 223 7.41 5.30 11.87
C LYS A 223 6.36 6.31 11.40
N ALA A 224 6.80 7.39 10.76
CA ALA A 224 5.91 8.45 10.32
C ALA A 224 6.49 9.28 9.17
N ILE A 225 5.59 9.83 8.35
CA ILE A 225 5.90 10.88 7.39
C ILE A 225 5.83 12.22 8.12
N THR A 226 6.69 13.18 7.79
CA THR A 226 6.70 14.49 8.45
C THR A 226 6.53 15.64 7.46
N TYR A 227 5.99 16.76 7.93
CA TYR A 227 6.00 18.04 7.20
C TYR A 227 7.34 18.78 7.30
N SER A 228 8.28 18.27 8.11
CA SER A 228 9.55 18.95 8.36
C SER A 228 10.34 19.05 7.06
N ASN A 229 10.60 20.28 6.62
CA ASN A 229 11.32 20.56 5.37
C ASN A 229 10.74 19.81 4.14
N MET A 230 9.42 19.62 4.09
CA MET A 230 8.77 19.05 2.91
C MET A 230 8.84 20.05 1.76
N GLN A 231 9.28 19.60 0.59
CA GLN A 231 9.43 20.45 -0.59
C GLN A 231 8.90 19.75 -1.83
N ILE A 232 8.27 20.52 -2.70
CA ILE A 232 7.77 20.09 -4.00
C ILE A 232 8.23 21.14 -5.01
N HIS A 233 9.16 20.78 -5.88
CA HIS A 233 9.74 21.64 -6.91
C HIS A 233 9.17 21.24 -8.27
N GLU A 234 7.88 21.49 -8.47
CA GLU A 234 7.17 21.10 -9.70
C GLU A 234 7.77 21.73 -10.97
N GLU A 235 8.27 22.95 -10.89
CA GLU A 235 8.85 23.66 -12.04
C GLU A 235 10.30 23.24 -12.34
N ALA A 236 10.90 22.36 -11.53
CA ALA A 236 12.20 21.80 -11.82
C ALA A 236 12.11 20.85 -13.02
N PRO A 237 13.19 20.67 -13.81
CA PRO A 237 13.19 19.76 -14.96
C PRO A 237 12.77 18.31 -14.62
N THR A 238 12.92 17.93 -13.35
CA THR A 238 12.73 16.59 -12.82
C THR A 238 11.66 16.52 -11.72
N HIS A 239 10.86 17.58 -11.54
CA HIS A 239 9.70 17.62 -10.62
C HIS A 239 10.00 17.18 -9.17
N ASP A 240 11.17 17.53 -8.66
CA ASP A 240 11.76 16.99 -7.43
C ASP A 240 10.85 17.15 -6.20
N VAL A 241 10.80 16.11 -5.37
CA VAL A 241 10.13 16.10 -4.07
C VAL A 241 11.10 15.69 -2.95
N TYR A 242 11.00 16.37 -1.82
CA TYR A 242 11.84 16.12 -0.64
C TYR A 242 10.94 15.90 0.57
N VAL A 243 11.12 14.76 1.25
CA VAL A 243 10.30 14.38 2.41
C VAL A 243 11.18 13.81 3.51
N ILE A 244 11.05 14.31 4.72
CA ILE A 244 11.70 13.72 5.90
C ILE A 244 10.75 12.70 6.54
N VAL A 245 11.29 11.51 6.85
CA VAL A 245 10.57 10.44 7.54
C VAL A 245 11.24 10.10 8.87
N ASP A 246 10.42 9.89 9.90
CA ASP A 246 10.85 9.44 11.24
C ASP A 246 11.12 7.93 11.19
N ILE A 247 12.27 7.50 11.72
CA ILE A 247 12.78 6.12 11.69
C ILE A 247 13.06 5.58 13.09
#